data_AF-A0A535AQA9-F1
#
_entry.id   AF-A0A535AQA9-F1
#
_cell.length_a   1.000
_cell.length_b   1.000
_cell.length_c   1.000
_cell.angle_alpha   90.00
_cell.angle_beta   90.00
_cell.angle_gamma   90.00
#
_symmetry.space_group_name_H-M   'P 1'
#
loop_
_entity.id
_entity.type
_entity.pdbx_description
1 polymer ?
#
loop_
_entity_poly.entity_id
_entity_poly.type
_entity_poly.pdbx_seq_one_letter_code
_entity_poly.pdbx_strand_id
1 'polypeptide(L)'
;MLISKIVGSFSHSVGGALLPTASEERIRGNKGELRKMVNTSVRISILISGFGFMILMIDPMYLLSLISDSYVEAAWALRILAIAAVVAAIGSILISLLNASNRAADVAKIGLVSALSTILLTFILAPIDGLEGAAIAMLVGSSLSLILSLIVLKQKEELIISSRSIIKPFVPILGGLVIGYIFVLLNQVLVGIILAISCYVAFSIVYRVTTKVEIMRLIGIIVNRK
;
A
#
# COMPACT_ATOMS: atom_id res chain seq x y z
N MET A 1 -14.42 -6.45 3.96
CA MET A 1 -13.49 -5.48 4.61
C MET A 1 -12.22 -6.11 5.20
N LEU A 2 -12.23 -7.36 5.70
CA LEU A 2 -11.03 -7.96 6.34
C LEU A 2 -9.92 -8.33 5.34
N ILE A 3 -10.30 -8.88 4.18
CA ILE A 3 -9.35 -9.44 3.19
C ILE A 3 -8.49 -8.35 2.56
N SER A 4 -9.09 -7.21 2.19
CA SER A 4 -8.32 -6.07 1.67
C SER A 4 -7.42 -5.41 2.71
N LYS A 5 -7.71 -5.52 4.01
CA LYS A 5 -6.83 -5.00 5.06
C LYS A 5 -5.49 -5.73 5.10
N ILE A 6 -5.44 -7.03 4.75
CA ILE A 6 -4.19 -7.79 4.65
C ILE A 6 -3.21 -7.10 3.68
N VAL A 7 -3.72 -6.49 2.60
CA VAL A 7 -2.92 -5.74 1.63
C VAL A 7 -2.24 -4.52 2.28
N GLY A 8 -2.90 -3.85 3.21
CA GLY A 8 -2.40 -2.62 3.86
C GLY A 8 -1.65 -2.82 5.19
N SER A 9 -1.94 -3.91 5.93
CA SER A 9 -1.41 -4.14 7.28
C SER A 9 0.11 -4.15 7.37
N PHE A 10 0.79 -4.68 6.35
CA PHE A 10 2.26 -4.72 6.33
C PHE A 10 2.91 -3.33 6.26
N SER A 11 2.23 -2.37 5.65
CA SER A 11 2.77 -1.00 5.52
C SER A 11 2.74 -0.25 6.85
N HIS A 12 1.79 -0.56 7.73
CA HIS A 12 1.79 -0.07 9.10
C HIS A 12 2.97 -0.61 9.91
N SER A 13 3.35 -1.88 9.73
CA SER A 13 4.54 -2.45 10.38
C SER A 13 5.84 -1.78 9.92
N VAL A 14 5.96 -1.51 8.62
CA VAL A 14 7.10 -0.77 8.05
C VAL A 14 7.13 0.67 8.58
N GLY A 15 5.98 1.37 8.61
CA GLY A 15 5.87 2.72 9.18
C GLY A 15 6.28 2.82 10.65
N GLY A 16 5.83 1.86 11.48
CA GLY A 16 6.19 1.80 12.90
C GLY A 16 7.66 1.48 13.16
N ALA A 17 8.33 0.76 12.25
CA ALA A 17 9.77 0.51 12.31
C ALA A 17 10.59 1.75 11.90
N LEU A 18 10.05 2.60 11.03
CA LEU A 18 10.75 3.79 10.54
C LEU A 18 10.79 4.92 11.52
N LEU A 19 9.76 5.04 12.37
CA LEU A 19 9.56 6.18 13.26
C LEU A 19 10.82 6.51 14.11
N PRO A 20 11.40 5.54 14.86
CA PRO A 20 12.58 5.82 15.69
C PRO A 20 13.81 6.21 14.88
N THR A 21 14.13 5.46 13.82
CA THR A 21 15.32 5.71 13.00
C THR A 21 15.20 7.00 12.19
N ALA A 22 13.98 7.35 11.74
CA ALA A 22 13.74 8.60 11.04
C ALA A 22 13.91 9.80 11.97
N SER A 23 13.44 9.70 13.22
CA SER A 23 13.66 10.72 14.24
C SER A 23 15.14 10.83 14.61
N GLU A 24 15.87 9.72 14.74
CA GLU A 24 17.30 9.73 15.07
C GLU A 24 18.17 10.34 13.96
N GLU A 25 17.99 9.92 12.71
CA GLU A 25 18.74 10.47 11.57
C GLU A 25 18.39 11.95 11.30
N ARG A 26 17.17 12.37 11.67
CA ARG A 26 16.78 13.79 11.67
C ARG A 26 17.55 14.59 12.72
N ILE A 27 17.64 14.10 13.96
CA ILE A 27 18.42 14.76 15.02
C ILE A 27 19.89 14.88 14.62
N ARG A 28 20.44 13.86 13.96
CA ARG A 28 21.81 13.85 13.43
C ARG A 28 22.01 14.73 12.19
N GLY A 29 20.96 15.33 11.63
CA GLY A 29 21.04 16.17 10.44
C GLY A 29 21.35 15.42 9.13
N ASN A 30 21.31 14.08 9.14
CA ASN A 30 21.71 13.26 8.00
C ASN A 30 20.57 13.10 6.98
N LYS A 31 20.29 14.20 6.27
CA LYS A 31 19.22 14.25 5.25
C LYS A 31 19.35 13.17 4.17
N GLY A 32 20.58 12.74 3.87
CA GLY A 32 20.87 11.70 2.86
C GLY A 32 20.38 10.32 3.27
N GLU A 33 20.76 9.83 4.45
CA GLU A 33 20.30 8.52 4.94
C GLU A 33 18.80 8.54 5.25
N LEU A 34 18.26 9.64 5.78
CA LEU A 34 16.81 9.79 5.97
C LEU A 34 16.05 9.62 4.65
N ARG A 35 16.49 10.32 3.59
CA ARG A 35 15.91 10.19 2.25
C ARG A 35 15.99 8.76 1.73
N LYS A 36 17.14 8.10 1.89
CA LYS A 36 17.36 6.71 1.45
C LYS A 36 16.43 5.75 2.19
N MET A 37 16.27 5.91 3.50
CA MET A 37 15.43 5.07 4.34
C MET A 37 13.94 5.22 3.99
N VAL A 38 13.46 6.46 3.82
CA VAL A 38 12.08 6.74 3.38
C VAL A 38 11.80 6.10 2.01
N ASN A 39 12.72 6.28 1.06
CA ASN A 39 12.58 5.73 -0.29
C ASN A 39 12.56 4.19 -0.31
N THR A 40 13.42 3.56 0.49
CA THR A 40 13.47 2.09 0.63
C THR A 40 12.17 1.57 1.21
N SER A 41 11.62 2.28 2.19
CA SER A 41 10.38 1.90 2.85
C SER A 41 9.16 2.02 1.98
N VAL A 42 9.01 3.16 1.27
CA VAL A 42 7.95 3.34 0.26
C VAL A 42 8.00 2.20 -0.75
N ARG A 43 9.19 1.86 -1.24
CA ARG A 43 9.36 0.79 -2.22
C ARG A 43 8.93 -0.57 -1.68
N ILE A 44 9.36 -0.92 -0.47
CA ILE A 44 9.06 -2.23 0.16
C ILE A 44 7.58 -2.33 0.52
N SER A 45 6.98 -1.25 1.03
CA SER A 45 5.55 -1.21 1.29
C SER A 45 4.72 -1.40 0.03
N ILE A 46 5.05 -0.70 -1.07
CA ILE A 46 4.36 -0.91 -2.36
C ILE A 46 4.58 -2.33 -2.87
N LEU A 47 5.80 -2.87 -2.73
CA LEU A 47 6.09 -4.25 -3.13
C LEU A 47 5.17 -5.21 -2.35
N ILE A 48 5.22 -5.21 -1.02
CA ILE A 48 4.44 -6.13 -0.17
C ILE A 48 2.93 -5.95 -0.38
N SER A 49 2.43 -4.72 -0.37
CA SER A 49 1.02 -4.45 -0.68
C SER A 49 0.66 -4.87 -2.11
N GLY A 50 1.58 -4.70 -3.05
CA GLY A 50 1.44 -5.13 -4.43
C GLY A 50 1.22 -6.63 -4.59
N PHE A 51 1.81 -7.46 -3.72
CA PHE A 51 1.60 -8.91 -3.72
C PHE A 51 0.13 -9.26 -3.42
N GLY A 52 -0.41 -8.72 -2.33
CA GLY A 52 -1.82 -8.93 -1.97
C GLY A 52 -2.77 -8.32 -2.99
N PHE A 53 -2.48 -7.10 -3.44
CA PHE A 53 -3.24 -6.43 -4.50
C PHE A 53 -3.33 -7.28 -5.77
N MET A 54 -2.21 -7.83 -6.23
CA MET A 54 -2.15 -8.65 -7.44
C MET A 54 -3.07 -9.87 -7.32
N ILE A 55 -3.01 -10.61 -6.21
CA ILE A 55 -3.85 -11.80 -6.00
C ILE A 55 -5.34 -11.42 -6.06
N LEU A 56 -5.74 -10.37 -5.33
CA LEU A 56 -7.14 -9.92 -5.30
C LEU A 56 -7.66 -9.39 -6.64
N MET A 57 -6.76 -8.97 -7.53
CA MET A 57 -7.11 -8.41 -8.83
C MET A 57 -7.23 -9.44 -9.94
N ILE A 58 -6.58 -10.61 -9.84
CA ILE A 58 -6.61 -11.65 -10.88
C ILE A 58 -8.03 -12.18 -11.07
N ASP A 59 -8.60 -12.75 -10.00
CA ASP A 59 -9.98 -13.24 -10.03
C ASP A 59 -10.62 -13.12 -8.63
N PRO A 60 -11.20 -11.95 -8.31
CA PRO A 60 -11.87 -11.74 -7.02
C PRO A 60 -13.10 -12.63 -6.85
N MET A 61 -13.78 -13.03 -7.93
CA MET A 61 -14.97 -13.89 -7.84
C MET A 61 -14.58 -15.28 -7.37
N TYR A 62 -13.54 -15.86 -7.98
CA TYR A 62 -12.97 -17.13 -7.54
C TYR A 62 -12.52 -17.09 -6.07
N LEU A 63 -11.84 -16.02 -5.65
CA LEU A 63 -11.38 -15.90 -4.26
C LEU A 63 -12.54 -15.77 -3.26
N LEU A 64 -13.64 -15.11 -3.64
CA LEU A 64 -14.80 -14.94 -2.78
C LEU A 64 -15.67 -16.21 -2.73
N SER A 65 -15.79 -16.96 -3.82
CA SER A 65 -16.53 -18.23 -3.85
C SER A 65 -15.87 -19.31 -2.99
N LEU A 66 -14.55 -19.26 -2.79
CA LEU A 66 -13.85 -20.11 -1.80
C LEU A 66 -14.33 -19.89 -0.36
N ILE A 67 -14.95 -18.74 -0.06
CA ILE A 67 -15.50 -18.41 1.25
C ILE A 67 -17.00 -18.74 1.27
N SER A 68 -17.76 -18.16 0.34
CA SER A 68 -19.18 -18.43 0.13
C SER A 68 -19.64 -17.81 -1.19
N ASP A 69 -20.53 -18.49 -1.91
CA ASP A 69 -21.14 -17.98 -3.14
C ASP A 69 -21.88 -16.65 -2.94
N SER A 70 -22.41 -16.42 -1.73
CA SER A 70 -23.07 -15.16 -1.37
C SER A 70 -22.14 -13.94 -1.40
N TYR A 71 -20.81 -14.14 -1.37
CA TYR A 71 -19.85 -13.04 -1.43
C TYR A 71 -19.41 -12.70 -2.85
N VAL A 72 -19.75 -13.49 -3.86
CA VAL A 72 -19.29 -13.27 -5.24
C VAL A 72 -19.75 -11.91 -5.78
N GLU A 73 -20.94 -11.45 -5.39
CA GLU A 73 -21.46 -10.12 -5.75
C GLU A 73 -20.55 -8.99 -5.28
N ALA A 74 -19.80 -9.17 -4.20
CA ALA A 74 -18.87 -8.18 -3.66
C ALA A 74 -17.53 -8.09 -4.41
N ALA A 75 -17.34 -8.82 -5.51
CA ALA A 75 -16.09 -8.87 -6.26
C ALA A 75 -15.63 -7.49 -6.76
N TRP A 76 -16.56 -6.65 -7.22
CA TRP A 76 -16.25 -5.30 -7.67
C TRP A 76 -15.83 -4.38 -6.53
N ALA A 77 -16.60 -4.35 -5.44
CA ALA A 77 -16.20 -3.65 -4.23
C ALA A 77 -14.82 -4.12 -3.71
N LEU A 78 -14.50 -5.42 -3.79
CA LEU A 78 -13.19 -5.95 -3.38
C LEU A 78 -12.04 -5.39 -4.23
N ARG A 79 -12.23 -5.25 -5.55
CA ARG A 79 -11.22 -4.61 -6.43
C ARG A 79 -10.96 -3.16 -6.03
N ILE A 80 -12.02 -2.39 -5.80
CA ILE A 80 -11.91 -0.99 -5.38
C ILE A 80 -11.18 -0.89 -4.03
N LEU A 81 -11.51 -1.77 -3.08
CA LEU A 81 -10.84 -1.84 -1.79
C LEU A 81 -9.38 -2.27 -1.88
N ALA A 82 -9.02 -3.15 -2.82
CA ALA A 82 -7.63 -3.54 -3.05
C ALA A 82 -6.80 -2.34 -3.54
N ILE A 83 -7.35 -1.52 -4.44
CA ILE A 83 -6.72 -0.26 -4.88
C ILE A 83 -6.59 0.70 -3.69
N ALA A 84 -7.66 0.89 -2.92
CA ALA A 84 -7.65 1.76 -1.73
C ALA A 84 -6.58 1.33 -0.72
N ALA A 85 -6.38 0.02 -0.53
CA ALA A 85 -5.38 -0.51 0.39
C ALA A 85 -3.94 -0.19 -0.05
N VAL A 86 -3.63 -0.23 -1.36
CA VAL A 86 -2.31 0.18 -1.88
C VAL A 86 -2.07 1.69 -1.67
N VAL A 87 -3.10 2.51 -1.91
CA VAL A 87 -3.03 3.96 -1.65
C VAL A 87 -2.79 4.24 -0.17
N ALA A 88 -3.56 3.59 0.71
CA ALA A 88 -3.43 3.70 2.16
C ALA A 88 -2.06 3.23 2.66
N ALA A 89 -1.52 2.15 2.08
CA ALA A 89 -0.19 1.64 2.37
C ALA A 89 0.90 2.70 2.16
N ILE A 90 0.89 3.38 1.02
CA ILE A 90 1.83 4.49 0.75
C ILE A 90 1.59 5.64 1.75
N GLY A 91 0.32 6.02 1.95
CA GLY A 91 -0.06 7.10 2.87
C GLY A 91 0.42 6.87 4.30
N SER A 92 0.37 5.62 4.79
CA SER A 92 0.77 5.25 6.15
C SER A 92 2.25 5.55 6.43
N ILE A 93 3.12 5.41 5.44
CA ILE A 93 4.55 5.72 5.57
C ILE A 93 4.76 7.22 5.69
N LEU A 94 4.02 8.01 4.90
CA LEU A 94 4.10 9.47 4.96
C LEU A 94 3.57 10.00 6.29
N ILE A 95 2.47 9.44 6.79
CA ILE A 95 1.96 9.73 8.13
C ILE A 95 3.01 9.38 9.20
N SER A 96 3.65 8.22 9.09
CA SER A 96 4.70 7.81 10.04
C SER A 96 5.88 8.79 10.02
N LEU A 97 6.27 9.27 8.85
CA LEU A 97 7.33 10.26 8.68
C LEU A 97 6.95 11.64 9.23
N LEU A 98 5.71 12.08 9.04
CA LEU A 98 5.18 13.31 9.64
C LEU A 98 5.18 13.20 11.17
N ASN A 99 4.75 12.06 11.72
CA ASN A 99 4.84 11.81 13.16
C ASN A 99 6.30 11.85 13.66
N ALA A 100 7.23 11.21 12.95
CA ALA A 100 8.66 11.26 13.27
C ALA A 100 9.26 12.68 13.18
N SER A 101 8.59 13.57 12.45
CA SER A 101 8.95 14.98 12.25
C SER A 101 8.28 15.93 13.24
N ASN A 102 7.64 15.40 14.30
CA ASN A 102 6.86 16.17 15.28
C ASN A 102 5.69 16.95 14.65
N ARG A 103 5.07 16.40 13.60
CA ARG A 103 3.92 16.99 12.88
C ARG A 103 2.60 16.29 13.21
N ALA A 104 2.45 15.77 14.42
CA ALA A 104 1.25 15.03 14.84
C ALA A 104 -0.05 15.84 14.68
N ALA A 105 0.01 17.17 14.87
CA ALA A 105 -1.14 18.05 14.64
C ALA A 105 -1.56 18.10 13.15
N ASP A 106 -0.61 18.06 12.20
CA ASP A 106 -0.93 17.98 10.78
C ASP A 106 -1.50 16.60 10.43
N VAL A 107 -0.96 15.52 11.00
CA VAL A 107 -1.49 14.16 10.86
C VAL A 107 -2.94 14.07 11.34
N ALA A 108 -3.25 14.68 12.49
CA ALA A 108 -4.62 14.72 13.02
C ALA A 108 -5.58 15.45 12.07
N LYS A 109 -5.16 16.60 11.52
CA LYS A 109 -5.95 17.35 10.51
C LYS A 109 -6.19 16.51 9.26
N ILE A 110 -5.15 15.87 8.72
CA ILE A 110 -5.26 14.98 7.55
C ILE A 110 -6.26 13.85 7.83
N GLY A 111 -6.13 13.20 8.99
CA GLY A 111 -7.02 12.13 9.43
C GLY A 111 -8.47 12.59 9.54
N LEU A 112 -8.72 13.78 10.12
CA LEU A 112 -10.05 14.37 10.21
C LEU A 112 -10.66 14.63 8.83
N VAL A 113 -9.93 15.28 7.93
CA VAL A 113 -10.44 15.57 6.57
C VAL A 113 -10.73 14.27 5.83
N SER A 114 -9.81 13.31 5.85
CA SER A 114 -10.00 11.98 5.22
C SER A 114 -11.20 11.23 5.79
N ALA A 115 -11.36 11.22 7.13
CA ALA A 115 -12.45 10.52 7.79
C ALA A 115 -13.80 11.17 7.47
N LEU A 116 -13.90 12.50 7.55
CA LEU A 116 -15.12 13.24 7.21
C LEU A 116 -15.51 13.02 5.75
N SER A 117 -14.56 13.12 4.81
CA SER A 117 -14.83 12.84 3.40
C SER A 117 -15.31 11.40 3.19
N THR A 118 -14.68 10.42 3.86
CA THR A 118 -15.10 9.01 3.76
C THR A 118 -16.52 8.82 4.28
N ILE A 119 -16.83 9.40 5.46
CA ILE A 119 -18.16 9.29 6.08
C ILE A 119 -19.22 9.93 5.18
N LEU A 120 -19.01 11.18 4.75
CA LEU A 120 -19.96 11.90 3.90
C LEU A 120 -20.20 11.16 2.58
N LEU A 121 -19.13 10.72 1.91
CA LEU A 121 -19.27 9.98 0.66
C LEU A 121 -19.90 8.60 0.87
N THR A 122 -19.66 7.94 2.00
CA THR A 122 -20.33 6.66 2.29
C THR A 122 -21.84 6.88 2.44
N PHE A 123 -22.27 7.92 3.16
CA PHE A 123 -23.70 8.26 3.29
C PHE A 123 -24.36 8.63 1.96
N ILE A 124 -23.61 9.19 1.02
CA ILE A 124 -24.13 9.57 -0.30
C ILE A 124 -24.12 8.38 -1.26
N LEU A 125 -23.01 7.65 -1.36
CA LEU A 125 -22.78 6.64 -2.39
C LEU A 125 -23.31 5.27 -1.99
N ALA A 126 -23.27 4.88 -0.72
CA ALA A 126 -23.74 3.56 -0.31
C ALA A 126 -25.25 3.33 -0.56
N PRO A 127 -26.14 4.32 -0.41
CA PRO A 127 -27.54 4.17 -0.80
C PRO A 127 -27.77 4.03 -2.31
N ILE A 128 -26.86 4.55 -3.13
CA ILE A 128 -26.98 4.57 -4.61
C ILE A 128 -26.36 3.29 -5.19
N ASP A 129 -25.13 2.99 -4.79
CA ASP A 129 -24.27 1.96 -5.38
C ASP A 129 -23.97 0.81 -4.40
N GLY A 130 -24.64 0.74 -3.25
CA GLY A 130 -24.46 -0.33 -2.27
C GLY A 130 -23.03 -0.44 -1.73
N LEU A 131 -22.46 -1.64 -1.86
CA LEU A 131 -21.13 -1.96 -1.34
C LEU A 131 -20.01 -1.26 -2.12
N GLU A 132 -20.19 -1.13 -3.44
CA GLU A 132 -19.28 -0.43 -4.34
C GLU A 132 -19.17 1.04 -3.93
N GLY A 133 -20.31 1.69 -3.64
CA GLY A 133 -20.35 3.09 -3.19
C GLY A 133 -19.53 3.32 -1.91
N ALA A 134 -19.67 2.41 -0.94
CA ALA A 134 -18.86 2.45 0.29
C ALA A 134 -17.37 2.22 0.01
N ALA A 135 -17.02 1.31 -0.92
CA ALA A 135 -15.64 1.08 -1.32
C ALA A 135 -15.01 2.30 -2.02
N ILE A 136 -15.77 2.99 -2.88
CA ILE A 136 -15.34 4.22 -3.55
C ILE A 136 -15.07 5.31 -2.51
N ALA A 137 -15.96 5.48 -1.52
CA ALA A 137 -15.75 6.43 -0.44
C ALA A 137 -14.43 6.19 0.32
N MET A 138 -14.11 4.92 0.60
CA MET A 138 -12.83 4.55 1.23
C MET A 138 -11.61 4.85 0.35
N LEU A 139 -11.71 4.61 -0.96
CA LEU A 139 -10.65 4.94 -1.92
C LEU A 139 -10.40 6.45 -1.94
N VAL A 140 -11.46 7.25 -1.98
CA VAL A 140 -11.35 8.72 -1.97
C VAL A 140 -10.72 9.21 -0.67
N GLY A 141 -11.17 8.72 0.48
CA GLY A 141 -10.56 9.07 1.77
C GLY A 141 -9.07 8.74 1.82
N SER A 142 -8.70 7.50 1.46
CA SER A 142 -7.31 7.06 1.44
C SER A 142 -6.45 7.91 0.49
N SER A 143 -6.99 8.26 -0.68
CA SER A 143 -6.32 9.13 -1.66
C SER A 143 -6.13 10.54 -1.13
N LEU A 144 -7.14 11.10 -0.47
CA LEU A 144 -7.06 12.41 0.16
C LEU A 144 -6.00 12.44 1.26
N SER A 145 -5.98 11.41 2.12
CA SER A 145 -4.95 11.25 3.14
C SER A 145 -3.54 11.21 2.53
N LEU A 146 -3.34 10.44 1.45
CA LEU A 146 -2.06 10.37 0.73
C LEU A 146 -1.65 11.73 0.15
N ILE A 147 -2.56 12.39 -0.58
CA ILE A 147 -2.32 13.68 -1.24
C ILE A 147 -1.96 14.75 -0.22
N LEU A 148 -2.74 14.89 0.85
CA LEU A 148 -2.48 15.89 1.89
C LEU A 148 -1.17 15.59 2.62
N SER A 149 -0.87 14.32 2.90
CA SER A 149 0.41 13.93 3.50
C SER A 149 1.60 14.32 2.61
N LEU A 150 1.50 14.10 1.30
CA LEU A 150 2.53 14.52 0.32
C LEU A 150 2.72 16.04 0.30
N ILE A 151 1.62 16.80 0.31
CA ILE A 151 1.65 18.27 0.31
C ILE A 151 2.37 18.78 1.56
N VAL A 152 1.96 18.32 2.75
CA VAL A 152 2.58 18.74 4.02
C VAL A 152 4.05 18.36 4.06
N LEU A 153 4.40 17.14 3.63
CA LEU A 153 5.79 16.68 3.61
C LEU A 153 6.67 17.55 2.70
N LYS A 154 6.17 17.88 1.50
CA LYS A 154 6.89 18.71 0.53
C LYS A 154 7.07 20.14 1.02
N GLN A 155 6.04 20.72 1.64
CA GLN A 155 6.08 22.10 2.12
C GLN A 155 6.93 22.27 3.38
N LYS A 156 6.90 21.29 4.29
CA LYS A 156 7.41 21.48 5.65
C LYS A 156 8.69 20.70 5.98
N GLU A 157 8.98 19.64 5.24
CA GLU A 157 10.11 18.74 5.54
C GLU A 157 11.13 18.64 4.40
N GLU A 158 10.88 19.25 3.24
CA GLU A 158 11.74 19.22 2.03
C GLU A 158 12.13 17.78 1.58
N LEU A 159 11.43 16.75 2.06
CA LEU A 159 11.76 15.36 1.78
C LEU A 159 11.20 14.97 0.41
N ILE A 160 12.11 14.69 -0.53
CA ILE A 160 11.76 14.30 -1.89
C ILE A 160 11.81 12.78 -2.02
N ILE A 161 10.62 12.18 -2.15
CA ILE A 161 10.45 10.78 -2.57
C ILE A 161 10.91 10.67 -4.02
N SER A 162 11.79 9.73 -4.31
CA SER A 162 12.26 9.45 -5.66
C SER A 162 11.18 8.72 -6.45
N SER A 163 10.87 9.21 -7.65
CA SER A 163 9.95 8.54 -8.60
C SER A 163 10.36 7.09 -8.87
N ARG A 164 11.66 6.79 -8.84
CA ARG A 164 12.18 5.43 -9.02
C ARG A 164 11.72 4.46 -7.93
N SER A 165 11.57 4.93 -6.70
CA SER A 165 11.11 4.11 -5.57
C SER A 165 9.62 3.78 -5.67
N ILE A 166 8.85 4.65 -6.32
CA ILE A 166 7.41 4.44 -6.57
C ILE A 166 7.22 3.52 -7.77
N ILE A 167 7.93 3.75 -8.89
CA ILE A 167 7.69 3.06 -10.16
C ILE A 167 8.23 1.62 -10.17
N LYS A 168 9.41 1.37 -9.57
CA LYS A 168 10.06 0.05 -9.62
C LYS A 168 9.16 -1.12 -9.17
N PRO A 169 8.42 -1.03 -8.04
CA PRO A 169 7.53 -2.09 -7.60
C PRO A 169 6.35 -2.36 -8.54
N PHE A 170 5.93 -1.42 -9.39
CA PHE A 170 4.82 -1.65 -10.32
C PHE A 170 5.20 -2.64 -11.43
N VAL A 171 6.48 -2.78 -11.78
CA VAL A 171 6.94 -3.72 -12.81
C VAL A 171 6.60 -5.19 -12.46
N PRO A 172 6.99 -5.74 -11.30
CA PRO A 172 6.59 -7.10 -10.93
C PRO A 172 5.08 -7.25 -10.72
N ILE A 173 4.39 -6.22 -10.21
CA ILE A 173 2.92 -6.25 -10.03
C ILE A 173 2.23 -6.40 -11.40
N LEU A 174 2.59 -5.57 -12.37
CA LEU A 174 2.01 -5.62 -13.72
C LEU A 174 2.36 -6.92 -14.43
N GLY A 175 3.61 -7.39 -14.32
CA GLY A 175 4.03 -8.66 -14.91
C GLY A 175 3.24 -9.85 -14.37
N GLY A 176 3.06 -9.92 -13.05
CA GLY A 176 2.24 -10.96 -12.42
C GLY A 176 0.77 -10.85 -12.81
N LEU A 177 0.19 -9.64 -12.86
CA LEU A 177 -1.19 -9.43 -13.31
C LEU A 177 -1.41 -9.90 -14.75
N VAL A 178 -0.54 -9.52 -15.69
CA VAL A 178 -0.67 -9.92 -17.10
C VAL A 178 -0.71 -11.45 -17.23
N ILE A 179 0.21 -12.13 -16.54
CA ILE A 179 0.28 -13.59 -16.57
C ILE A 179 -0.95 -14.22 -15.89
N GLY A 180 -1.35 -13.70 -14.73
CA GLY A 180 -2.56 -14.15 -14.05
C GLY A 180 -3.80 -14.04 -14.94
N TYR A 181 -4.00 -12.88 -15.57
CA TYR A 181 -5.14 -12.63 -16.46
C TYR A 181 -5.14 -13.53 -17.71
N ILE A 182 -3.98 -13.81 -18.31
CA ILE A 182 -3.88 -14.77 -19.44
C ILE A 182 -4.44 -16.13 -19.04
N PHE A 183 -4.10 -16.64 -17.85
CA PHE A 183 -4.55 -17.95 -17.40
C PHE A 183 -6.00 -17.95 -16.89
N VAL A 184 -6.51 -16.81 -16.42
CA VAL A 184 -7.96 -16.63 -16.18
C VAL A 184 -8.74 -16.78 -17.48
N LEU A 185 -8.27 -16.17 -18.58
CA LEU A 185 -8.90 -16.33 -19.91
C LEU A 185 -8.87 -17.77 -20.44
N LEU A 186 -7.92 -18.58 -19.97
CA LEU A 186 -7.81 -20.00 -20.29
C LEU A 186 -8.63 -20.91 -19.35
N ASN A 187 -9.45 -20.34 -18.46
CA ASN A 187 -10.19 -21.05 -17.41
C ASN A 187 -9.30 -21.87 -16.44
N GLN A 188 -8.05 -21.44 -16.26
CA GLN A 188 -7.07 -22.09 -15.39
C GLN A 188 -6.65 -21.16 -14.24
N VAL A 189 -7.63 -20.70 -13.45
CA VAL A 189 -7.44 -19.65 -12.44
C VAL A 189 -6.35 -19.97 -11.43
N LEU A 190 -6.35 -21.20 -10.87
CA LEU A 190 -5.33 -21.63 -9.89
C LEU A 190 -3.91 -21.60 -10.48
N VAL A 191 -3.75 -22.09 -11.70
CA VAL A 191 -2.46 -22.05 -12.42
C VAL A 191 -2.05 -20.60 -12.66
N GLY A 192 -3.00 -19.74 -13.02
CA GLY A 192 -2.78 -18.30 -13.19
C GLY A 192 -2.29 -17.61 -11.93
N ILE A 193 -2.88 -17.90 -10.76
CA ILE A 193 -2.44 -17.34 -9.48
C ILE A 193 -1.01 -17.80 -9.16
N ILE A 194 -0.70 -19.10 -9.30
CA ILE A 194 0.64 -19.65 -9.01
C ILE A 194 1.69 -19.03 -9.93
N LEU A 195 1.40 -18.92 -11.23
CA LEU A 195 2.32 -18.32 -12.19
C LEU A 195 2.47 -16.81 -11.99
N ALA A 196 1.39 -16.11 -11.66
CA ALA A 196 1.45 -14.68 -11.32
C ALA A 196 2.36 -14.44 -10.11
N ILE A 197 2.24 -15.24 -9.05
CA ILE A 197 3.13 -15.18 -7.87
C ILE A 197 4.58 -15.48 -8.26
N SER A 198 4.81 -16.53 -9.05
CA SER A 198 6.14 -16.92 -9.50
C SER A 198 6.80 -15.81 -10.32
N CYS A 199 6.07 -15.20 -11.24
CA CYS A 199 6.57 -14.12 -12.07
C CYS A 199 6.75 -12.81 -11.32
N TYR A 200 5.86 -12.51 -10.37
CA TYR A 200 6.03 -11.39 -9.46
C TYR A 200 7.34 -11.50 -8.67
N VAL A 201 7.65 -12.69 -8.11
CA VAL A 201 8.90 -12.95 -7.40
C VAL A 201 10.10 -12.86 -8.34
N ALA A 202 10.02 -13.50 -9.52
CA ALA A 202 11.10 -13.48 -10.51
C ALA A 202 11.42 -12.04 -10.96
N PHE A 203 10.41 -11.25 -11.33
CA PHE A 203 10.60 -9.85 -11.74
C PHE A 203 11.11 -8.99 -10.60
N SER A 204 10.66 -9.22 -9.36
CA SER A 204 11.18 -8.50 -8.20
C SER A 204 12.69 -8.71 -8.03
N ILE A 205 13.17 -9.95 -8.24
CA ILE A 205 14.60 -10.31 -8.20
C ILE A 205 15.36 -9.74 -9.39
N VAL A 206 14.88 -9.94 -10.62
CA VAL A 206 15.54 -9.52 -11.87
C VAL A 206 15.70 -8.00 -11.92
N TYR A 207 14.64 -7.25 -11.62
CA TYR A 207 14.68 -5.78 -11.63
C TYR A 207 15.34 -5.18 -10.38
N ARG A 208 15.82 -6.04 -9.46
CA ARG A 208 16.43 -5.66 -8.18
C ARG A 208 15.59 -4.56 -7.51
N VAL A 209 14.31 -4.86 -7.33
CA VAL A 209 13.38 -3.91 -6.69
C VAL A 209 13.87 -3.67 -5.27
N THR A 210 14.19 -4.76 -4.56
CA THR A 210 14.78 -4.72 -3.22
C THR A 210 16.01 -5.62 -3.15
N THR A 211 17.05 -5.17 -2.44
CA THR A 211 18.26 -5.97 -2.17
C THR A 211 18.18 -6.67 -0.82
N LYS A 212 18.88 -7.81 -0.69
CA LYS A 212 18.97 -8.55 0.60
C LYS A 212 19.48 -7.65 1.74
N VAL A 213 20.40 -6.75 1.43
CA VAL A 213 20.97 -5.78 2.40
C VAL A 213 19.91 -4.79 2.88
N GLU A 214 19.07 -4.25 1.98
CA GLU A 214 17.97 -3.35 2.37
C GLU A 214 16.95 -4.06 3.27
N ILE A 215 16.62 -5.32 2.98
CA ILE A 215 15.71 -6.14 3.79
C ILE A 215 16.32 -6.43 5.16
N MET A 216 17.56 -6.92 5.20
CA MET A 216 18.26 -7.21 6.46
C MET A 216 18.46 -5.95 7.31
N ARG A 217 18.69 -4.79 6.70
CA ARG A 217 18.77 -3.51 7.43
C ARG A 217 17.44 -3.16 8.10
N LEU A 218 16.32 -3.31 7.39
CA LEU A 218 14.99 -3.06 7.97
C LEU A 218 14.62 -4.09 9.05
N ILE A 219 14.91 -5.37 8.83
CA ILE A 219 14.70 -6.41 9.85
C ILE A 219 15.59 -6.15 11.07
N GLY A 220 16.85 -5.75 10.86
CA GLY A 220 17.77 -5.39 11.95
C GLY A 220 17.25 -4.22 12.79
N ILE A 221 16.65 -3.21 12.17
CA ILE A 221 15.98 -2.10 12.86
C ILE A 221 14.80 -2.62 13.71
N ILE A 222 14.06 -3.62 13.22
CA ILE A 222 12.94 -4.22 13.95
C ILE A 222 13.43 -5.11 15.11
N VAL A 223 14.50 -5.89 14.89
CA VAL A 223 14.98 -6.93 15.82
C VAL A 223 15.84 -6.35 16.95
N ASN A 224 16.68 -5.34 16.68
CA ASN A 224 17.47 -4.64 17.72
C ASN A 224 16.62 -3.76 18.65
N ARG A 225 15.29 -3.92 18.60
CA ARG A 225 14.30 -3.20 19.40
C ARG A 225 13.86 -3.98 20.66
N LYS A 226 14.54 -5.08 20.99
CA LYS A 226 14.40 -5.79 22.26
C LYS A 226 15.54 -5.43 23.20
#